data_AF-A0A6A6IHZ0-F1
#
_entry.id   AF-A0A6A6IHZ0-F1
#
_cell.length_a   1.000
_cell.length_b   1.000
_cell.length_c   1.000
_cell.angle_alpha   90.00
_cell.angle_beta   90.00
_cell.angle_gamma   90.00
#
_symmetry.space_group_name_H-M   'P 1'
#
loop_
_entity.id
_entity.type
_entity.pdbx_description
1 polymer ?
#
loop_
_entity_poly.entity_id
_entity_poly.type
_entity_poly.pdbx_seq_one_letter_code
_entity_poly.pdbx_strand_id
1 'polypeptide(L)'
;MASEDHLAASAPGGDGQRTPTEALCATNPPIHLYTPTNLVWKGTQSISSPSPITINGVTIWSSAPIHILGGPQGQHLLISTTLSPNFARGWSRLSDELKLRILSYNLVEDRPVGIMDRALGSIFMQHLRMTPEIATLSRDIFYKMNTFELRPRSASIRRVVSPAVFDFPKPAVNAHIRKVQFIVRLRGGEWHFLRRFANGSYGFPNLQELHVYIDQRCEYVLRGDWDRFVQHSVGTGLEFSCSGNLQVLRPQKIRLRGTTVQSDEIERVLKEKVIFKGNVEK
;
A
#
# COMPACT_ATOMS: atom_id res chain seq x y z
N MET A 1 -58.68 -36.41 36.78
CA MET A 1 -59.05 -35.00 36.99
C MET A 1 -58.64 -34.27 35.72
N ALA A 2 -59.38 -34.33 34.61
CA ALA A 2 -60.78 -33.93 34.36
C ALA A 2 -60.97 -32.40 34.38
N SER A 3 -61.03 -31.80 33.18
CA SER A 3 -61.87 -30.65 32.75
C SER A 3 -61.41 -30.28 31.32
N GLU A 4 -62.02 -30.77 30.26
CA GLU A 4 -63.25 -30.28 29.59
C GLU A 4 -63.17 -28.87 28.98
N ASP A 5 -63.49 -28.86 27.68
CA ASP A 5 -64.20 -27.86 26.90
C ASP A 5 -63.61 -26.47 26.60
N HIS A 6 -63.30 -26.26 25.30
CA HIS A 6 -64.21 -25.47 24.47
C HIS A 6 -63.93 -25.64 22.96
N LEU A 7 -64.94 -26.15 22.27
CA LEU A 7 -65.13 -26.06 20.82
C LEU A 7 -65.56 -24.65 20.42
N ALA A 8 -64.88 -24.05 19.45
CA ALA A 8 -65.40 -22.92 18.69
C ALA A 8 -65.10 -23.12 17.20
N ALA A 9 -66.16 -23.31 16.42
CA ALA A 9 -66.14 -23.34 14.98
C ALA A 9 -65.88 -21.94 14.41
N SER A 10 -65.06 -21.84 13.37
CA SER A 10 -64.94 -20.63 12.55
C SER A 10 -64.89 -20.99 11.07
N ALA A 11 -65.66 -20.21 10.31
CA ALA A 11 -66.08 -20.40 8.92
C ALA A 11 -64.95 -20.13 7.90
N PRO A 12 -65.08 -20.62 6.65
CA PRO A 12 -64.07 -20.48 5.61
C PRO A 12 -64.11 -19.07 4.98
N GLY A 13 -63.19 -18.20 5.38
CA GLY A 13 -62.92 -16.93 4.70
C GLY A 13 -61.84 -17.13 3.64
N GLY A 14 -62.15 -16.80 2.38
CA GLY A 14 -61.27 -17.01 1.24
C GLY A 14 -59.98 -16.21 1.31
N ASP A 15 -58.87 -16.92 1.57
CA ASP A 15 -57.52 -16.44 1.31
C ASP A 15 -57.27 -16.42 -0.20
N GLY A 16 -57.51 -15.26 -0.81
CA GLY A 16 -56.92 -14.91 -2.09
C GLY A 16 -55.40 -14.82 -1.91
N GLN A 17 -54.71 -15.94 -2.15
CA GLN A 17 -53.25 -16.01 -2.27
C GLN A 17 -52.76 -15.01 -3.33
N ARG A 18 -52.41 -13.79 -2.89
CA ARG A 18 -51.48 -12.95 -3.63
C ARG A 18 -50.10 -13.59 -3.47
N THR A 19 -49.61 -14.22 -4.53
CA THR A 19 -48.25 -14.74 -4.62
C THR A 19 -47.24 -13.61 -4.33
N PRO A 20 -46.40 -13.72 -3.29
CA PRO A 20 -45.43 -12.70 -2.92
C PRO A 20 -44.15 -12.80 -3.79
N THR A 21 -44.30 -12.90 -5.12
CA THR A 21 -43.17 -13.13 -6.03
C THR A 21 -42.85 -11.95 -6.95
N GLU A 22 -43.65 -10.88 -6.92
CA GLU A 22 -43.42 -9.69 -7.75
C GLU A 22 -43.02 -8.43 -6.96
N ALA A 23 -43.02 -8.51 -5.62
CA ALA A 23 -42.56 -7.42 -4.80
C ALA A 23 -41.03 -7.45 -4.66
N LEU A 24 -40.38 -6.41 -5.21
CA LEU A 24 -39.00 -5.99 -4.91
C LEU A 24 -37.85 -6.69 -5.66
N CYS A 25 -37.92 -6.82 -6.98
CA CYS A 25 -36.72 -6.61 -7.78
C CYS A 25 -36.58 -5.12 -8.07
N ALA A 26 -36.26 -4.33 -7.04
CA ALA A 26 -35.72 -3.00 -7.26
C ALA A 26 -34.40 -3.20 -8.02
N THR A 27 -34.46 -3.11 -9.34
CA THR A 27 -33.28 -3.26 -10.18
C THR A 27 -32.38 -2.08 -9.86
N ASN A 28 -31.24 -2.37 -9.23
CA ASN A 28 -30.23 -1.35 -9.01
C ASN A 28 -29.91 -0.71 -10.37
N PRO A 29 -29.81 0.63 -10.43
CA PRO A 29 -29.47 1.31 -11.67
C PRO A 29 -28.15 0.75 -12.22
N PRO A 30 -28.00 0.66 -13.56
CA PRO A 30 -26.76 0.17 -14.15
C PRO A 30 -25.55 0.96 -13.66
N ILE A 31 -24.48 0.26 -13.30
CA ILE A 31 -23.22 0.91 -12.94
C ILE A 31 -22.59 1.46 -14.23
N HIS A 32 -22.38 2.77 -14.27
CA HIS A 32 -21.73 3.41 -15.41
C HIS A 32 -20.20 3.27 -15.30
N LEU A 33 -19.59 2.61 -16.28
CA LEU A 33 -18.15 2.38 -16.35
C LEU A 33 -17.50 3.44 -17.23
N TYR A 34 -16.67 4.28 -16.60
CA TYR A 34 -15.85 5.29 -17.29
C TYR A 34 -14.36 5.03 -17.17
N THR A 35 -13.96 4.17 -16.23
CA THR A 35 -12.56 3.75 -16.00
C THR A 35 -12.48 2.22 -15.88
N PRO A 36 -11.30 1.62 -16.12
CA PRO A 36 -11.06 0.23 -15.74
C PRO A 36 -11.34 0.03 -14.25
N THR A 37 -12.13 -0.98 -13.91
CA THR A 37 -12.56 -1.22 -12.53
C THR A 37 -12.55 -2.71 -12.24
N ASN A 38 -11.97 -3.07 -11.09
CA ASN A 38 -12.10 -4.39 -10.51
C ASN A 38 -13.39 -4.46 -9.73
N LEU A 39 -14.33 -5.26 -10.21
CA LEU A 39 -15.63 -5.39 -9.57
C LEU A 39 -15.75 -6.78 -8.98
N VAL A 40 -15.86 -6.82 -7.66
CA VAL A 40 -16.12 -8.03 -6.89
C VAL A 40 -17.55 -7.94 -6.38
N TRP A 41 -18.46 -8.67 -6.99
CA TRP A 41 -19.84 -8.79 -6.53
C TRP A 41 -20.30 -10.24 -6.53
N LYS A 42 -21.30 -10.53 -5.70
CA LYS A 42 -22.03 -11.79 -5.70
C LYS A 42 -23.35 -11.55 -6.44
N GLY A 43 -23.61 -12.30 -7.52
CA GLY A 43 -24.84 -12.21 -8.31
C GLY A 43 -24.70 -11.49 -9.65
N THR A 44 -25.83 -11.11 -10.25
CA THR A 44 -25.88 -10.41 -11.54
C THR A 44 -25.86 -8.91 -11.33
N GLN A 45 -24.96 -8.21 -12.03
CA GLN A 45 -24.89 -6.75 -12.01
C GLN A 45 -25.19 -6.20 -13.40
N SER A 46 -25.99 -5.14 -13.48
CA SER A 46 -26.16 -4.37 -14.70
C SER A 46 -25.09 -3.30 -14.78
N ILE A 47 -24.43 -3.20 -15.93
CA ILE A 47 -23.40 -2.21 -16.22
C ILE A 47 -23.75 -1.46 -17.51
N SER A 48 -23.34 -0.21 -17.62
CA SER A 48 -23.45 0.59 -18.84
C SER A 48 -22.08 1.20 -19.15
N SER A 49 -21.67 1.15 -20.40
CA SER A 49 -20.41 1.75 -20.84
C SER A 49 -20.61 2.45 -22.17
N PRO A 50 -20.17 3.71 -22.33
CA PRO A 50 -20.18 4.39 -23.63
C PRO A 50 -19.14 3.81 -24.61
N SER A 51 -18.39 2.80 -24.20
CA SER A 51 -17.15 2.35 -24.83
C SER A 51 -17.01 0.82 -24.74
N PRO A 52 -16.40 0.14 -25.72
CA PRO A 52 -16.18 -1.30 -25.62
C PRO A 52 -15.42 -1.69 -24.34
N ILE A 53 -15.89 -2.74 -23.68
CA ILE A 53 -15.30 -3.28 -22.45
C ILE A 53 -14.75 -4.68 -22.72
N THR A 54 -13.62 -5.02 -22.13
CA THR A 54 -13.00 -6.34 -22.21
C THR A 54 -13.20 -7.06 -20.87
N ILE A 55 -13.78 -8.26 -20.94
CA ILE A 55 -14.04 -9.15 -19.81
C ILE A 55 -13.34 -10.48 -20.11
N ASN A 56 -12.36 -10.87 -19.29
CA ASN A 56 -11.59 -12.10 -19.48
C ASN A 56 -11.03 -12.28 -20.91
N GLY A 57 -10.55 -11.18 -21.50
CA GLY A 57 -10.00 -11.16 -22.87
C GLY A 57 -11.04 -11.03 -23.99
N VAL A 58 -12.33 -11.09 -23.69
CA VAL A 58 -13.41 -10.90 -24.68
C VAL A 58 -13.89 -9.47 -24.66
N THR A 59 -13.83 -8.79 -25.81
CA THR A 59 -14.33 -7.42 -25.95
C THR A 59 -15.81 -7.43 -26.34
N ILE A 60 -16.63 -6.77 -25.54
CA ILE A 60 -18.07 -6.63 -25.75
C ILE A 60 -18.46 -5.15 -25.74
N TRP A 61 -19.51 -4.80 -26.47
CA TRP A 61 -20.07 -3.46 -26.48
C TRP A 61 -21.57 -3.54 -26.73
N SER A 62 -22.32 -2.67 -26.05
CA SER A 62 -23.76 -2.56 -26.20
C SER A 62 -24.19 -1.14 -25.84
N SER A 63 -25.13 -0.59 -26.61
CA SER A 63 -25.80 0.68 -26.28
C SER A 63 -26.83 0.52 -25.15
N ALA A 64 -27.29 -0.71 -24.89
CA ALA A 64 -28.11 -1.07 -23.75
C ALA A 64 -27.25 -1.61 -22.59
N PRO A 65 -27.73 -1.54 -21.33
CA PRO A 65 -27.01 -2.12 -20.20
C PRO A 65 -26.67 -3.60 -20.40
N ILE A 66 -25.44 -3.98 -20.05
CA ILE A 66 -24.94 -5.36 -20.12
C ILE A 66 -25.10 -5.98 -18.73
N HIS A 67 -25.74 -7.14 -18.65
CA HIS A 67 -25.87 -7.89 -17.41
C HIS A 67 -24.72 -8.89 -17.30
N ILE A 68 -23.88 -8.73 -16.29
CA ILE A 68 -22.74 -9.61 -16.04
C ILE A 68 -23.02 -10.44 -14.79
N LEU A 69 -22.93 -11.76 -14.95
CA LEU A 69 -22.95 -12.68 -13.83
C LEU A 69 -21.59 -12.68 -13.12
N GLY A 70 -21.58 -12.36 -11.83
CA GLY A 70 -20.39 -12.38 -10.99
C GLY A 70 -19.88 -13.80 -10.77
N GLY A 71 -18.59 -14.02 -11.00
CA GLY A 71 -17.91 -15.27 -10.68
C GLY A 71 -17.36 -15.29 -9.25
N PRO A 72 -17.06 -16.47 -8.68
CA PRO A 72 -16.52 -16.60 -7.32
C PRO A 72 -15.18 -15.89 -7.13
N GLN A 73 -14.44 -15.60 -8.21
CA GLN A 73 -13.14 -14.92 -8.18
C GLN A 73 -13.23 -13.41 -8.49
N GLY A 74 -14.43 -12.86 -8.67
CA GLY A 74 -14.62 -11.50 -9.20
C GLY A 74 -14.38 -11.41 -10.72
N GLN A 75 -14.76 -10.30 -11.33
CA GLN A 75 -14.55 -10.03 -12.76
C GLN A 75 -13.67 -8.78 -12.92
N HIS A 76 -12.62 -8.87 -13.74
CA HIS A 76 -11.81 -7.71 -14.09
C HIS A 76 -12.39 -7.06 -15.35
N LEU A 77 -12.94 -5.84 -15.23
CA LEU A 77 -13.45 -5.09 -16.37
C LEU A 77 -12.41 -4.08 -16.83
N LEU A 78 -11.96 -4.24 -18.06
CA LEU A 78 -11.06 -3.28 -18.71
C LEU A 78 -11.87 -2.48 -19.73
N ILE A 79 -11.81 -1.15 -19.69
CA ILE A 79 -12.35 -0.35 -20.79
C ILE A 79 -11.29 -0.33 -21.89
N SER A 80 -11.64 -0.79 -23.08
CA SER A 80 -10.71 -1.03 -24.19
C SER A 80 -10.52 0.21 -25.08
N THR A 81 -11.05 1.38 -24.68
CA THR A 81 -10.95 2.54 -25.54
C THR A 81 -9.56 3.15 -25.53
N THR A 82 -8.99 3.23 -26.73
CA THR A 82 -7.94 4.18 -27.03
C THR A 82 -8.41 5.57 -26.64
N LEU A 83 -7.61 6.29 -25.85
CA LEU A 83 -7.93 7.65 -25.40
C LEU A 83 -8.29 8.53 -26.61
N SER A 84 -9.50 9.05 -26.63
CA SER A 84 -9.97 9.87 -27.75
C SER A 84 -9.27 11.23 -27.78
N PRO A 85 -9.22 11.92 -28.94
CA PRO A 85 -8.75 13.31 -29.03
C PRO A 85 -9.50 14.26 -28.07
N ASN A 86 -10.75 13.94 -27.72
CA ASN A 86 -11.52 14.70 -26.75
C ASN A 86 -10.92 14.64 -25.35
N PHE A 87 -10.39 13.47 -24.95
CA PHE A 87 -9.68 13.34 -23.67
C PHE A 87 -8.43 14.22 -23.66
N ALA A 88 -7.61 14.19 -24.71
CA ALA A 88 -6.42 15.04 -24.80
C ALA A 88 -6.75 16.54 -24.75
N ARG A 89 -7.84 16.96 -25.42
CA ARG A 89 -8.35 18.34 -25.33
C ARG A 89 -8.87 18.69 -23.94
N GLY A 90 -9.55 17.76 -23.27
CA GLY A 90 -9.98 17.93 -21.89
C GLY A 90 -8.80 18.08 -20.95
N TRP A 91 -7.84 17.16 -21.03
CA TRP A 91 -6.62 17.12 -20.21
C TRP A 91 -5.79 18.40 -20.34
N SER A 92 -5.54 18.87 -21.56
CA SER A 92 -4.78 20.10 -21.81
C SER A 92 -5.45 21.37 -21.28
N ARG A 93 -6.77 21.34 -21.05
CA ARG A 93 -7.53 22.44 -20.44
C ARG A 93 -7.58 22.38 -18.92
N LEU A 94 -7.17 21.27 -18.30
CA LEU A 94 -7.10 21.17 -16.85
C LEU A 94 -5.96 22.06 -16.32
N SER A 95 -6.20 22.72 -15.19
CA SER A 95 -5.12 23.36 -14.45
C SER A 95 -4.13 22.31 -13.94
N ASP A 96 -2.88 22.72 -13.74
CA ASP A 96 -1.86 21.81 -13.21
C ASP A 96 -2.24 21.25 -11.84
N GLU A 97 -2.91 22.04 -11.00
CA GLU A 97 -3.42 21.56 -9.71
C GLU A 97 -4.40 20.38 -9.87
N LEU A 98 -5.35 20.46 -10.81
CA LEU A 98 -6.30 19.36 -11.05
C LEU A 98 -5.59 18.13 -11.61
N LYS A 99 -4.64 18.30 -12.54
CA LYS A 99 -3.82 17.18 -13.05
C LYS A 99 -3.05 16.51 -11.93
N LEU A 100 -2.42 17.30 -11.05
CA LEU A 100 -1.69 16.81 -9.88
C LEU A 100 -2.62 16.04 -8.94
N ARG A 101 -3.82 16.54 -8.64
CA ARG A 101 -4.80 15.82 -7.80
C ARG A 101 -5.24 14.49 -8.41
N ILE A 102 -5.56 14.47 -9.71
CA ILE A 102 -5.97 13.26 -10.43
C ILE A 102 -4.84 12.22 -10.41
N LEU A 103 -3.61 12.63 -10.74
CA LEU A 103 -2.48 11.71 -10.77
C LEU A 103 -2.06 11.26 -9.37
N SER A 104 -2.15 12.14 -8.36
CA SER A 104 -1.83 11.78 -6.98
C SER A 104 -2.76 10.72 -6.44
N TYR A 105 -4.06 10.80 -6.76
CA TYR A 105 -5.03 9.78 -6.39
C TYR A 105 -4.66 8.37 -6.89
N ASN A 106 -4.04 8.27 -8.06
CA ASN A 106 -3.66 6.98 -8.65
C ASN A 106 -2.26 6.51 -8.27
N LEU A 107 -1.37 7.42 -7.87
CA LEU A 107 0.07 7.15 -7.77
C LEU A 107 0.62 7.28 -6.35
N VAL A 108 -0.13 7.84 -5.41
CA VAL A 108 0.29 8.02 -4.02
C VAL A 108 -0.44 7.00 -3.15
N GLU A 109 0.35 6.22 -2.44
CA GLU A 109 -0.13 5.26 -1.45
C GLU A 109 0.10 5.80 -0.04
N ASP A 110 -0.86 5.57 0.84
CA ASP A 110 -0.71 5.89 2.28
C ASP A 110 0.33 4.98 2.94
N ARG A 111 0.55 3.78 2.39
CA ARG A 111 1.52 2.81 2.89
C ARG A 111 2.86 2.94 2.16
N PRO A 112 3.99 2.68 2.85
CA PRO A 112 5.30 2.67 2.23
C PRO A 112 5.38 1.71 1.03
N VAL A 113 5.96 2.20 -0.06
CA VAL A 113 6.15 1.47 -1.32
C VAL A 113 7.41 0.60 -1.21
N GLY A 114 7.23 -0.71 -1.15
CA GLY A 114 8.32 -1.68 -1.20
C GLY A 114 8.68 -2.10 -2.63
N ILE A 115 9.86 -2.70 -2.81
CA ILE A 115 10.32 -3.21 -4.13
C ILE A 115 9.37 -4.27 -4.72
N MET A 116 8.66 -4.99 -3.86
CA MET A 116 7.73 -6.05 -4.29
C MET A 116 6.34 -5.54 -4.65
N ASP A 117 6.09 -4.23 -4.59
CA ASP A 117 4.78 -3.65 -4.91
C ASP A 117 4.53 -3.60 -6.42
N ARG A 118 4.22 -4.77 -7.00
CA ARG A 118 3.99 -4.93 -8.43
C ARG A 118 2.73 -4.20 -8.91
N ALA A 119 1.72 -4.07 -8.04
CA ALA A 119 0.45 -3.46 -8.39
C ALA A 119 0.65 -1.95 -8.64
N LEU A 120 1.27 -1.26 -7.70
CA LEU A 120 1.57 0.16 -7.88
C LEU A 120 2.57 0.37 -9.03
N GLY A 121 3.55 -0.53 -9.16
CA GLY A 121 4.50 -0.51 -10.28
C GLY A 121 3.82 -0.59 -11.65
N SER A 122 2.76 -1.38 -11.80
CA SER A 122 2.07 -1.50 -13.10
C SER A 122 1.30 -0.22 -13.46
N ILE A 123 0.59 0.37 -12.49
CA ILE A 123 -0.14 1.64 -12.66
C ILE A 123 0.83 2.76 -13.00
N PHE A 124 1.94 2.87 -12.27
CA PHE A 124 2.96 3.87 -12.55
C PHE A 124 3.55 3.73 -13.96
N MET A 125 3.90 2.50 -14.37
CA MET A 125 4.43 2.23 -15.71
C MET A 125 3.43 2.52 -16.82
N GLN A 126 2.12 2.37 -16.59
CA GLN A 126 1.08 2.78 -17.53
C GLN A 126 1.11 4.30 -17.76
N HIS A 127 1.15 5.08 -16.68
CA HIS A 127 1.21 6.55 -16.79
C HIS A 127 2.48 7.04 -17.48
N LEU A 128 3.63 6.39 -17.24
CA LEU A 128 4.88 6.70 -17.94
C LEU A 128 4.82 6.46 -19.46
N ARG A 129 3.86 5.67 -19.95
CA ARG A 129 3.66 5.37 -21.38
C ARG A 129 2.57 6.22 -22.04
N MET A 130 1.97 7.15 -21.30
CA MET A 130 0.97 8.09 -21.85
C MET A 130 1.67 9.25 -22.58
N THR A 131 1.21 10.49 -22.39
CA THR A 131 1.88 11.67 -22.98
C THR A 131 3.15 12.03 -22.21
N PRO A 132 4.13 12.72 -22.82
CA PRO A 132 5.34 13.17 -22.13
C PRO A 132 5.07 14.04 -20.89
N GLU A 133 4.01 14.86 -20.96
CA GLU A 133 3.54 15.67 -19.84
C GLU A 133 3.08 14.79 -18.66
N ILE A 134 2.19 13.81 -18.92
CA ILE A 134 1.71 12.88 -17.88
C ILE A 134 2.88 12.09 -17.32
N ALA A 135 3.76 11.56 -18.16
CA ALA A 135 4.92 10.78 -17.71
C ALA A 135 5.83 11.60 -16.78
N THR A 136 6.00 12.89 -17.06
CA THR A 136 6.80 13.80 -16.23
C THR A 136 6.12 14.07 -14.89
N LEU A 137 4.85 14.47 -14.90
CA LEU A 137 4.07 14.72 -13.68
C LEU A 137 3.97 13.46 -12.81
N SER A 138 3.67 12.32 -13.42
CA SER A 138 3.56 11.03 -12.73
C SER A 138 4.87 10.63 -12.08
N ARG A 139 6.01 10.81 -12.75
CA ARG A 139 7.33 10.53 -12.16
C ARG A 139 7.58 11.39 -10.93
N ASP A 140 7.29 12.68 -11.04
CA ASP A 140 7.50 13.64 -9.95
C ASP A 140 6.62 13.34 -8.75
N ILE A 141 5.32 13.13 -8.96
CA ILE A 141 4.36 12.73 -7.93
C ILE A 141 4.82 11.44 -7.26
N PHE A 142 5.08 10.40 -8.07
CA PHE A 142 5.39 9.07 -7.55
C PHE A 142 6.61 9.09 -6.63
N TYR A 143 7.72 9.72 -7.03
CA TYR A 143 8.94 9.70 -6.22
C TYR A 143 8.96 10.75 -5.10
N LYS A 144 8.31 11.90 -5.26
CA LYS A 144 8.33 12.96 -4.24
C LYS A 144 7.29 12.74 -3.14
N MET A 145 6.14 12.15 -3.46
CA MET A 145 5.02 12.09 -2.51
C MET A 145 4.95 10.78 -1.74
N ASN A 146 5.36 9.66 -2.35
CA ASN A 146 5.40 8.36 -1.68
C ASN A 146 6.58 8.22 -0.73
N THR A 147 6.37 7.41 0.30
CA THR A 147 7.44 6.91 1.19
C THR A 147 7.96 5.58 0.67
N PHE A 148 9.27 5.46 0.47
CA PHE A 148 9.88 4.22 -0.04
C PHE A 148 10.41 3.36 1.10
N GLU A 149 9.98 2.10 1.15
CA GLU A 149 10.48 1.14 2.14
C GLU A 149 11.83 0.56 1.70
N LEU A 150 12.85 0.76 2.54
CA LEU A 150 14.14 0.11 2.43
C LEU A 150 14.28 -0.93 3.54
N ARG A 151 14.57 -2.17 3.15
CA ARG A 151 14.68 -3.29 4.10
C ARG A 151 15.86 -4.19 3.72
N PRO A 152 16.79 -4.47 4.65
CA PRO A 152 17.75 -5.55 4.48
C PRO A 152 17.03 -6.90 4.36
N ARG A 153 17.27 -7.62 3.26
CA ARG A 153 16.86 -9.01 3.10
C ARG A 153 17.99 -9.96 3.45
N SER A 154 17.65 -11.03 4.15
CA SER A 154 18.54 -12.20 4.21
C SER A 154 18.45 -12.92 2.86
N ALA A 155 19.58 -13.08 2.16
CA ALA A 155 19.61 -13.71 0.85
C ALA A 155 19.32 -15.21 0.87
N SER A 156 19.31 -15.85 2.06
CA SER A 156 19.16 -17.30 2.17
C SER A 156 17.92 -17.71 2.97
N ILE A 157 17.09 -18.57 2.35
CA ILE A 157 16.06 -19.39 3.01
C ILE A 157 16.74 -20.53 3.79
N ARG A 158 17.90 -20.97 3.32
CA ARG A 158 18.73 -21.99 3.97
C ARG A 158 19.70 -21.28 4.90
N ARG A 159 19.78 -21.65 6.17
CA ARG A 159 20.55 -21.03 7.27
C ARG A 159 22.08 -20.86 7.04
N VAL A 160 22.58 -21.02 5.82
CA VAL A 160 23.94 -20.72 5.41
C VAL A 160 24.13 -19.20 5.38
N VAL A 161 25.28 -18.75 5.88
CA VAL A 161 25.68 -17.36 6.08
C VAL A 161 25.83 -16.65 4.74
N SER A 162 24.73 -16.34 4.07
CA SER A 162 24.75 -15.48 2.91
C SER A 162 24.79 -14.02 3.38
N PRO A 163 25.57 -13.16 2.71
CA PRO A 163 25.58 -11.73 3.01
C PRO A 163 24.16 -11.19 2.86
N ALA A 164 23.75 -10.32 3.79
CA ALA A 164 22.49 -9.62 3.67
C ALA A 164 22.51 -8.78 2.37
N VAL A 165 21.40 -8.80 1.64
CA VAL A 165 21.19 -7.97 0.45
C VAL A 165 20.31 -6.80 0.86
N PHE A 166 20.61 -5.61 0.37
CA PHE A 166 19.82 -4.42 0.66
C PHE A 166 18.93 -4.09 -0.52
N ASP A 167 17.63 -4.09 -0.26
CA ASP A 167 16.65 -3.63 -1.21
C ASP A 167 16.63 -2.11 -1.25
N PHE A 168 16.97 -1.53 -2.39
CA PHE A 168 16.73 -0.12 -2.64
C PHE A 168 16.36 0.14 -4.11
N PRO A 169 15.68 1.26 -4.40
CA PRO A 169 15.38 1.70 -5.76
C PRO A 169 16.63 1.82 -6.64
N LYS A 170 16.45 1.74 -7.96
CA LYS A 170 17.57 1.90 -8.90
C LYS A 170 18.23 3.27 -8.68
N PRO A 171 19.58 3.37 -8.64
CA PRO A 171 20.27 4.63 -8.35
C PRO A 171 19.82 5.84 -9.18
N ALA A 172 19.44 5.61 -10.43
CA ALA A 172 18.96 6.64 -11.36
C ALA A 172 17.73 7.43 -10.86
N VAL A 173 16.97 6.90 -9.89
CA VAL A 173 15.76 7.58 -9.36
C VAL A 173 15.97 8.18 -7.97
N ASN A 174 17.11 7.95 -7.33
CA ASN A 174 17.33 8.37 -5.94
C ASN A 174 17.32 9.89 -5.77
N ALA A 175 17.68 10.65 -6.80
CA ALA A 175 17.58 12.10 -6.81
C ALA A 175 16.13 12.62 -6.76
N HIS A 176 15.13 11.80 -7.11
CA HIS A 176 13.71 12.18 -7.08
C HIS A 176 13.02 11.80 -5.76
N ILE A 177 13.59 10.84 -5.01
CA ILE A 177 13.00 10.35 -3.76
C ILE A 177 13.16 11.41 -2.66
N ARG A 178 12.09 11.62 -1.87
CA ARG A 178 12.04 12.61 -0.77
C ARG A 178 11.81 11.99 0.60
N LYS A 179 11.10 10.86 0.65
CA LYS A 179 10.71 10.20 1.90
C LYS A 179 11.15 8.74 1.88
N VAL A 180 11.83 8.31 2.93
CA VAL A 180 12.29 6.94 3.09
C VAL A 180 11.84 6.39 4.43
N GLN A 181 11.37 5.14 4.40
CA GLN A 181 11.18 4.32 5.57
C GLN A 181 12.26 3.24 5.60
N PHE A 182 13.11 3.24 6.62
CA PHE A 182 14.17 2.26 6.80
C PHE A 182 13.80 1.30 7.94
N ILE A 183 13.63 0.02 7.63
CA ILE A 183 13.34 -1.00 8.66
C ILE A 183 14.60 -1.81 8.93
N VAL A 184 15.07 -1.78 10.17
CA VAL A 184 16.27 -2.48 10.63
C VAL A 184 15.92 -3.39 11.80
N ARG A 185 16.48 -4.59 11.82
CA ARG A 185 16.34 -5.50 12.97
C ARG A 185 17.43 -5.24 14.01
N LEU A 186 17.20 -5.67 15.24
CA LEU A 186 18.23 -5.72 16.30
C LEU A 186 19.26 -6.84 16.05
N ARG A 187 19.88 -6.84 14.86
CA ARG A 187 20.96 -7.75 14.46
C ARG A 187 22.10 -6.94 13.87
N GLY A 188 23.31 -7.11 14.40
CA GLY A 188 24.45 -6.23 14.07
C GLY A 188 24.74 -6.06 12.56
N GLY A 189 24.51 -7.09 11.75
CA GLY A 189 24.77 -7.03 10.31
C GLY A 189 23.88 -6.03 9.54
N GLU A 190 22.66 -5.75 10.00
CA GLU A 190 21.75 -4.86 9.29
C GLU A 190 22.07 -3.36 9.55
N TRP A 191 22.65 -3.05 10.71
CA TRP A 191 23.06 -1.70 11.10
C TRP A 191 24.16 -1.11 10.22
N HIS A 192 24.98 -1.97 9.60
CA HIS A 192 25.94 -1.54 8.59
C HIS A 192 25.24 -0.84 7.40
N PHE A 193 24.06 -1.29 6.98
CA PHE A 193 23.32 -0.62 5.91
C PHE A 193 22.82 0.75 6.36
N LEU A 194 22.34 0.86 7.59
CA LEU A 194 21.90 2.14 8.15
C LEU A 194 23.07 3.13 8.27
N ARG A 195 24.26 2.65 8.66
CA ARG A 195 25.49 3.46 8.70
C ARG A 195 25.91 3.95 7.30
N ARG A 196 25.86 3.07 6.29
CA ARG A 196 26.09 3.47 4.90
C ARG A 196 25.06 4.50 4.42
N PHE A 197 23.82 4.40 4.89
CA PHE A 197 22.77 5.36 4.59
C PHE A 197 23.06 6.72 5.22
N ALA A 198 23.45 6.76 6.50
CA ALA A 198 23.87 7.98 7.20
C ALA A 198 25.03 8.68 6.48
N ASN A 199 25.99 7.91 5.98
CA ASN A 199 27.14 8.41 5.22
C ASN A 199 26.80 8.79 3.75
N GLY A 200 25.53 8.79 3.35
CA GLY A 200 25.10 9.15 2.00
C GLY A 200 25.48 8.14 0.90
N SER A 201 25.96 6.94 1.25
CA SER A 201 26.49 5.98 0.27
C SER A 201 25.46 5.43 -0.72
N TYR A 202 24.16 5.62 -0.46
CA TYR A 202 23.10 5.23 -1.40
C TYR A 202 22.66 6.36 -2.34
N GLY A 203 23.20 7.58 -2.19
CA GLY A 203 22.97 8.66 -3.14
C GLY A 203 21.53 9.19 -3.16
N PHE A 204 20.97 9.52 -2.00
CA PHE A 204 19.69 10.23 -1.88
C PHE A 204 19.94 11.73 -1.59
N PRO A 205 20.41 12.53 -2.57
CA PRO A 205 20.88 13.89 -2.32
C PRO A 205 19.77 14.84 -1.86
N ASN A 206 18.53 14.51 -2.19
CA ASN A 206 17.37 15.35 -1.93
C ASN A 206 16.43 14.73 -0.89
N LEU A 207 16.91 13.79 -0.08
CA LEU A 207 16.12 13.19 0.98
C LEU A 207 15.69 14.28 1.98
N GLN A 208 14.39 14.37 2.24
CA GLN A 208 13.81 15.34 3.15
C GLN A 208 13.46 14.67 4.49
N GLU A 209 12.91 13.46 4.44
CA GLU A 209 12.37 12.77 5.60
C GLU A 209 12.83 11.29 5.64
N LEU A 210 13.30 10.86 6.81
CA LEU A 210 13.72 9.49 7.08
C LEU A 210 13.04 8.94 8.34
N HIS A 211 12.27 7.88 8.19
CA HIS A 211 11.72 7.13 9.32
C HIS A 211 12.51 5.84 9.55
N VAL A 212 13.14 5.70 10.72
CA VAL A 212 13.88 4.50 11.10
C VAL A 212 13.03 3.66 12.05
N TYR A 213 12.69 2.45 11.62
CA TYR A 213 11.90 1.51 12.41
C TYR A 213 12.73 0.32 12.85
N ILE A 214 12.74 0.06 14.16
CA ILE A 214 13.44 -1.07 14.75
C ILE A 214 12.49 -2.26 14.89
N ASP A 215 12.67 -3.30 14.08
CA ASP A 215 11.86 -4.53 14.15
C ASP A 215 12.44 -5.52 15.18
N GLN A 216 11.69 -5.73 16.27
CA GLN A 216 12.09 -6.60 17.38
C GLN A 216 11.78 -8.09 17.19
N ARG A 217 11.09 -8.49 16.11
CA ARG A 217 10.66 -9.89 15.90
C ARG A 217 11.78 -10.92 15.78
N CYS A 218 13.04 -10.50 15.69
CA CYS A 218 14.14 -11.44 15.66
C CYS A 218 14.43 -11.98 17.07
N GLU A 219 13.74 -13.07 17.43
CA GLU A 219 13.95 -13.86 18.65
C GLU A 219 15.35 -14.48 18.76
N TYR A 220 16.19 -14.37 17.73
CA TYR A 220 17.61 -14.70 17.83
C TYR A 220 18.34 -13.61 18.61
N VAL A 221 18.07 -13.63 19.92
CA VAL A 221 18.75 -13.02 21.05
C VAL A 221 20.14 -12.54 20.64
N LEU A 222 20.39 -11.23 20.80
CA LEU A 222 21.75 -10.71 20.85
C LEU A 222 22.52 -11.60 21.83
N ARG A 223 23.40 -12.46 21.32
CA ARG A 223 24.27 -13.29 22.14
C ARG A 223 25.34 -12.38 22.73
N GLY A 224 24.95 -11.49 23.63
CA GLY A 224 25.82 -10.45 24.15
C GLY A 224 25.09 -9.44 25.01
N ASP A 225 25.91 -8.61 25.65
CA ASP A 225 25.50 -7.44 26.40
C ASP A 225 24.89 -6.38 25.46
N TRP A 226 23.82 -5.71 25.93
CA TRP A 226 23.15 -4.63 25.21
C TRP A 226 24.12 -3.49 24.88
N ASP A 227 24.96 -3.11 25.84
CA ASP A 227 25.92 -2.01 25.66
C ASP A 227 26.94 -2.35 24.58
N ARG A 228 27.40 -3.62 24.55
CA ARG A 228 28.27 -4.12 23.49
C ARG A 228 27.59 -4.08 22.12
N PHE A 229 26.29 -4.40 22.06
CA PHE A 229 25.54 -4.30 20.81
C PHE A 229 25.41 -2.84 20.34
N VAL A 230 25.04 -1.92 21.22
CA VAL A 230 24.92 -0.48 20.90
C VAL A 230 26.26 0.05 20.40
N GLN A 231 27.35 -0.26 21.12
CA GLN A 231 28.71 0.14 20.74
C GLN A 231 29.15 -0.44 19.39
N HIS A 232 28.78 -1.68 19.07
CA HIS A 232 29.15 -2.30 17.79
C HIS A 232 28.32 -1.77 16.61
N SER A 233 27.01 -1.66 16.82
CA SER A 233 26.02 -1.37 15.78
C SER A 233 25.93 0.12 15.47
N VAL A 234 25.90 0.97 16.50
CA VAL A 234 25.73 2.42 16.37
C VAL A 234 27.05 3.15 16.60
N GLY A 235 27.93 2.62 17.45
CA GLY A 235 29.24 3.20 17.72
C GLY A 235 29.13 4.57 18.37
N THR A 236 29.81 5.57 17.79
CA THR A 236 29.76 6.96 18.26
C THR A 236 28.42 7.63 18.01
N GLY A 237 27.61 7.12 17.08
CA GLY A 237 26.34 7.69 16.67
C GLY A 237 26.13 7.58 15.16
N LEU A 238 24.90 7.82 14.72
CA LEU A 238 24.53 7.95 13.31
C LEU A 238 23.89 9.32 13.11
N GLU A 239 24.40 10.07 12.15
CA GLU A 239 23.88 11.40 11.83
C GLU A 239 23.27 11.40 10.43
N PHE A 240 22.05 11.89 10.32
CA PHE A 240 21.35 12.06 9.05
C PHE A 240 21.18 13.55 8.74
N SER A 241 21.38 13.94 7.49
CA SER A 241 21.25 15.33 7.02
C SER A 241 19.79 15.77 6.80
N CYS A 242 18.82 14.89 7.01
CA CYS A 242 17.39 15.11 6.77
C CYS A 242 16.60 15.13 8.09
N SER A 243 15.31 15.49 8.03
CA SER A 243 14.41 15.32 9.17
C SER A 243 14.06 13.85 9.32
N GLY A 244 13.56 13.47 10.50
CA GLY A 244 13.20 12.08 10.70
C GLY A 244 12.83 11.72 12.10
N ASN A 245 12.53 10.44 12.27
CA ASN A 245 12.25 9.84 13.57
C ASN A 245 12.83 8.42 13.65
N LEU A 246 13.00 7.96 14.89
CA LEU A 246 13.32 6.58 15.21
C LEU A 246 12.21 6.04 16.10
N GLN A 247 11.67 4.87 15.75
CA GLN A 247 10.62 4.20 16.50
C GLN A 247 10.87 2.70 16.59
N VAL A 248 10.56 2.12 17.74
CA VAL A 248 10.60 0.68 17.94
C VAL A 248 9.25 0.07 17.54
N LEU A 249 9.26 -0.84 16.57
CA LEU A 249 8.05 -1.55 16.16
C LEU A 249 7.70 -2.65 17.15
N ARG A 250 6.44 -2.64 17.60
CA ARG A 250 5.84 -3.65 18.49
C ARG A 250 6.62 -3.77 19.80
N PRO A 251 6.41 -2.83 20.73
CA PRO A 251 7.14 -2.84 21.98
C PRO A 251 6.94 -4.16 22.72
N GLN A 252 8.01 -4.93 22.85
CA GLN A 252 8.05 -6.17 23.61
C GLN A 252 9.23 -6.15 24.59
N LYS A 253 9.18 -7.03 25.60
CA LYS A 253 10.31 -7.26 26.49
C LYS A 253 11.29 -8.19 25.80
N ILE A 254 12.52 -7.71 25.55
CA ILE A 254 13.57 -8.55 24.94
C ILE A 254 14.45 -9.12 26.05
N ARG A 255 14.57 -10.44 26.10
CA ARG A 255 15.50 -11.13 27.00
C ARG A 255 16.85 -11.35 26.31
N LEU A 256 17.90 -10.76 26.86
CA LEU A 256 19.29 -10.84 26.41
C LEU A 256 20.15 -11.47 27.52
N ARG A 257 20.50 -12.77 27.40
CA ARG A 257 21.42 -13.49 28.32
C ARG A 257 21.33 -13.10 29.81
N GLY A 258 20.10 -13.07 30.37
CA GLY A 258 19.86 -12.74 31.78
C GLY A 258 19.42 -11.30 32.05
N THR A 259 19.63 -10.39 31.10
CA THR A 259 19.13 -9.01 31.14
C THR A 259 17.82 -8.91 30.37
N THR A 260 16.81 -8.26 30.94
CA THR A 260 15.58 -7.93 30.21
C THR A 260 15.60 -6.44 29.90
N VAL A 261 15.68 -6.09 28.62
CA VAL A 261 15.64 -4.69 28.18
C VAL A 261 14.21 -4.36 27.72
N GLN A 262 13.66 -3.27 28.24
CA GLN A 262 12.36 -2.76 27.82
C GLN A 262 12.50 -2.07 26.45
N SER A 263 11.43 -2.09 25.65
CA SER A 263 11.42 -1.41 24.35
C SER A 263 11.66 0.09 24.45
N ASP A 264 11.11 0.74 25.47
CA ASP A 264 11.28 2.18 25.69
C ASP A 264 12.74 2.52 25.99
N GLU A 265 13.45 1.64 26.70
CA GLU A 265 14.88 1.80 26.98
C GLU A 265 15.71 1.63 25.70
N ILE A 266 15.36 0.66 24.84
CA ILE A 266 15.97 0.49 23.52
C ILE A 266 15.77 1.76 22.68
N GLU A 267 14.53 2.25 22.62
CA GLU A 267 14.19 3.44 21.84
C GLU A 267 14.94 4.68 22.37
N ARG A 268 14.97 4.87 23.68
CA ARG A 268 15.67 5.99 24.34
C ARG A 268 17.16 5.98 24.01
N VAL A 269 17.85 4.86 24.26
CA VAL A 269 19.29 4.72 24.01
C VAL A 269 19.62 4.92 22.53
N LEU A 270 18.78 4.41 21.63
CA LEU A 270 18.99 4.58 20.18
C LEU A 270 18.71 6.01 19.73
N LYS A 271 17.69 6.68 20.25
CA LYS A 271 17.40 8.10 19.95
C LYS A 271 18.52 9.04 20.40
N GLU A 272 19.21 8.73 21.49
CA GLU A 272 20.38 9.50 21.94
C GLU A 272 21.57 9.37 20.97
N LYS A 273 21.65 8.26 20.23
CA LYS A 273 22.77 7.98 19.30
C LYS A 273 22.43 8.24 17.84
N VAL A 274 21.14 8.34 17.49
CA VAL A 274 20.67 8.54 16.12
C VAL A 274 20.08 9.94 15.99
N ILE A 275 20.82 10.81 15.30
CA ILE A 275 20.54 12.25 15.22
C ILE A 275 20.05 12.60 13.80
N PHE A 276 18.96 13.35 13.72
CA PHE A 276 18.40 13.89 12.48
C PHE A 276 18.59 15.40 12.45
N LYS A 277 19.39 15.93 11.51
CA LYS A 277 19.74 17.36 11.43
C LYS A 277 18.66 18.23 10.80
N GLY A 278 17.67 17.65 10.12
CA GLY A 278 16.64 18.42 9.41
C GLY A 278 15.55 19.04 10.29
N ASN A 279 15.59 18.84 11.62
CA ASN A 279 14.62 19.43 12.55
C ASN A 279 14.98 20.85 13.02
N VAL A 280 15.90 21.54 12.33
CA VAL A 280 16.11 22.97 12.59
C VAL A 280 14.94 23.69 11.93
N GLU A 281 13.92 24.01 12.73
CA GLU A 281 12.80 24.88 12.35
C GLU A 281 13.35 26.08 11.57
N LYS A 282 12.97 26.17 10.28
CA LYS A 282 13.16 27.35 9.46
C LYS A 282 11.87 28.16 9.45
#